data_AF-A0A528B5J9-F1
#
_entry.id   AF-A0A528B5J9-F1
#
_cell.length_a   1.000
_cell.length_b   1.000
_cell.length_c   1.000
_cell.angle_alpha   90.00
_cell.angle_beta   90.00
_cell.angle_gamma   90.00
#
_symmetry.space_group_name_H-M   'P 1'
#
loop_
_entity.id
_entity.type
_entity.pdbx_description
1 polymer ?
#
loop_
_entity_poly.entity_id
_entity_poly.type
_entity_poly.pdbx_seq_one_letter_code
_entity_poly.pdbx_strand_id
1 'polypeptide(L)'
;FVQVADRFGFRSGKSTHADRLETIRDTWHRFNALIDPHTADGVKVARMHSGPDMPMVVLETALPVKFAGTIREALGREPDRPQRFDGIEDLPKRFEVLPADAKTVKSYIAGLVQGGAS
;
A
#
# COMPACT_ATOMS: atom_id res chain seq x y z
N PHE A 1 -7.93 24.79 -3.84
CA PHE A 1 -6.65 24.37 -3.24
C PHE A 1 -5.71 25.52 -2.88
N VAL A 2 -5.64 26.62 -3.64
CA VAL A 2 -4.77 27.78 -3.32
C VAL A 2 -4.96 28.27 -1.88
N GLN A 3 -6.19 28.51 -1.45
CA GLN A 3 -6.49 28.93 -0.08
C GLN A 3 -6.07 27.91 1.01
N VAL A 4 -6.00 26.62 0.66
CA VAL A 4 -5.57 25.55 1.59
C VAL A 4 -4.05 25.52 1.68
N ALA A 5 -3.36 25.70 0.56
CA ALA A 5 -1.91 25.78 0.51
C ALA A 5 -1.40 27.01 1.30
N ASP A 6 -2.00 28.17 1.08
CA ASP A 6 -1.57 29.42 1.72
C ASP A 6 -1.86 29.43 3.23
N ARG A 7 -3.00 28.85 3.65
CA ARG A 7 -3.43 28.88 5.05
C ARG A 7 -2.87 27.75 5.91
N PHE A 8 -2.69 26.56 5.34
CA PHE A 8 -2.35 25.35 6.10
C PHE A 8 -1.09 24.64 5.60
N GLY A 9 -0.48 25.09 4.50
CA GLY A 9 0.71 24.49 3.93
C GLY A 9 0.49 23.20 3.15
N PHE A 10 -0.76 22.72 2.97
CA PHE A 10 -1.01 21.49 2.22
C PHE A 10 -0.74 21.69 0.72
N ARG A 11 0.02 20.75 0.15
CA ARG A 11 0.25 20.60 -1.28
C ARG A 11 -0.19 19.20 -1.71
N SER A 12 -0.51 19.04 -2.99
CA SER A 12 -0.87 17.75 -3.56
C SER A 12 -0.22 17.57 -4.93
N GLY A 13 -0.07 16.31 -5.31
CA GLY A 13 0.41 15.89 -6.62
C GLY A 13 -0.25 14.59 -7.03
N LYS A 14 0.19 14.03 -8.16
CA LYS A 14 -0.28 12.73 -8.65
C LYS A 14 0.89 11.92 -9.19
N SER A 15 0.78 10.60 -9.10
CA SER A 15 1.59 9.66 -9.88
C SER A 15 0.72 8.83 -10.82
N THR A 16 1.28 8.48 -11.97
CA THR A 16 0.75 7.42 -12.82
C THR A 16 1.31 6.06 -12.41
N HIS A 17 0.81 4.97 -13.00
CA HIS A 17 1.42 3.65 -12.83
C HIS A 17 2.89 3.63 -13.29
N ALA A 18 3.17 4.20 -14.46
CA ALA A 18 4.53 4.30 -15.00
C ALA A 18 5.46 5.08 -14.06
N ASP A 19 4.99 6.21 -13.50
CA ASP A 19 5.75 7.02 -12.54
C ASP A 19 6.16 6.19 -11.30
N ARG A 20 5.26 5.34 -10.80
CA ARG A 20 5.54 4.47 -9.64
C ARG A 20 6.58 3.41 -9.98
N LEU A 21 6.46 2.76 -11.14
CA LEU A 21 7.46 1.76 -11.57
C LEU A 21 8.85 2.39 -11.71
N GLU A 22 8.94 3.57 -12.33
CA GLU A 22 10.20 4.30 -12.44
C GLU A 22 10.76 4.70 -11.08
N THR A 23 9.90 5.16 -10.17
CA THR A 23 10.33 5.54 -8.81
C THR A 23 10.83 4.33 -8.01
N ILE A 24 10.20 3.16 -8.15
CA ILE A 24 10.68 1.90 -7.55
C ILE A 24 12.06 1.53 -8.11
N ARG A 25 12.25 1.62 -9.45
CA ARG A 25 13.56 1.36 -10.08
C ARG A 25 14.63 2.33 -9.59
N ASP A 26 14.33 3.62 -9.59
CA ASP A 26 15.28 4.67 -9.19
C ASP A 26 15.72 4.51 -7.72
N THR A 27 14.77 4.26 -6.81
CA THR A 27 15.09 4.07 -5.39
C THR A 27 15.90 2.80 -5.14
N TRP A 28 15.59 1.72 -5.84
CA TRP A 28 16.39 0.49 -5.82
C TRP A 28 17.81 0.74 -6.32
N HIS A 29 17.98 1.34 -7.50
CA HIS A 29 19.31 1.53 -8.09
C HIS A 29 20.20 2.51 -7.33
N ARG A 30 19.63 3.58 -6.76
CA ARG A 30 20.41 4.65 -6.10
C ARG A 30 20.66 4.40 -4.63
N PHE A 31 19.72 3.75 -3.95
CA PHE A 31 19.75 3.63 -2.49
C PHE A 31 19.69 2.19 -2.00
N ASN A 32 19.57 1.22 -2.92
CA ASN A 32 19.31 -0.19 -2.58
C ASN A 32 18.09 -0.34 -1.67
N ALA A 33 17.11 0.55 -1.83
CA ALA A 33 15.89 0.60 -1.02
C ALA A 33 14.72 0.10 -1.87
N LEU A 34 14.14 -1.02 -1.47
CA LEU A 34 12.95 -1.57 -2.12
C LEU A 34 11.70 -1.01 -1.44
N ILE A 35 10.89 -0.28 -2.20
CA ILE A 35 9.66 0.35 -1.70
C ILE A 35 8.43 -0.17 -2.44
N ASP A 36 7.29 -0.14 -1.75
CA ASP A 36 5.99 -0.53 -2.31
C ASP A 36 5.41 0.59 -3.21
N PRO A 37 4.36 0.31 -4.01
CA PRO A 37 3.77 1.32 -4.90
C PRO A 37 3.17 2.53 -4.17
N HIS A 38 2.68 2.40 -2.93
CA HIS A 38 2.13 3.53 -2.17
C HIS A 38 3.25 4.47 -1.71
N THR A 39 4.35 3.90 -1.23
CA THR A 39 5.55 4.68 -0.86
C THR A 39 6.17 5.32 -2.10
N ALA A 40 6.18 4.64 -3.25
CA ALA A 40 6.64 5.19 -4.51
C ALA A 40 5.79 6.40 -4.98
N ASP A 41 4.47 6.36 -4.81
CA ASP A 41 3.60 7.52 -5.05
C ASP A 41 4.00 8.71 -4.18
N GLY A 42 4.19 8.45 -2.88
CA GLY A 42 4.67 9.43 -1.91
C GLY A 42 6.03 10.03 -2.30
N VAL A 43 7.03 9.20 -2.59
CA VAL A 43 8.37 9.64 -3.00
C VAL A 43 8.32 10.48 -4.28
N LYS A 44 7.52 10.06 -5.27
CA LYS A 44 7.41 10.76 -6.54
C LYS A 44 6.85 12.17 -6.37
N VAL A 45 5.78 12.32 -5.58
CA VAL A 45 5.19 13.64 -5.30
C VAL A 45 6.08 14.47 -4.37
N ALA A 46 6.68 13.86 -3.36
CA ALA A 46 7.57 14.52 -2.41
C ALA A 46 8.75 15.20 -3.11
N ARG A 47 9.34 14.56 -4.13
CA ARG A 47 10.44 15.12 -4.93
C ARG A 47 10.08 16.42 -5.67
N MET A 48 8.79 16.66 -5.95
CA MET A 48 8.33 17.91 -6.58
C MET A 48 8.26 19.09 -5.60
N HIS A 49 8.26 18.80 -4.30
CA HIS A 49 8.06 19.78 -3.24
C HIS A 49 9.23 19.84 -2.25
N SER A 50 10.21 18.93 -2.37
CA SER A 50 11.44 18.95 -1.57
C SER A 50 12.35 20.11 -1.98
N GLY A 51 13.01 20.71 -1.00
CA GLY A 51 14.03 21.74 -1.19
C GLY A 51 15.24 21.48 -0.28
N PRO A 52 16.37 22.17 -0.50
CA PRO A 52 17.61 21.95 0.24
C PRO A 52 17.50 22.31 1.73
N ASP A 53 16.60 23.23 2.07
CA ASP A 53 16.55 23.84 3.41
C ASP A 53 15.65 23.10 4.41
N MET A 54 14.85 22.13 3.94
CA MET A 54 13.89 21.43 4.78
C MET A 54 13.89 19.91 4.48
N PRO A 55 14.17 19.06 5.49
CA PRO A 55 14.08 17.62 5.32
C PRO A 55 12.66 17.18 4.90
N MET A 56 12.60 16.33 3.88
CA MET A 56 11.36 15.71 3.41
C MET A 56 11.25 14.29 3.97
N VAL A 57 10.14 14.00 4.66
CA VAL A 57 9.84 12.67 5.19
C VAL A 57 8.69 12.07 4.40
N VAL A 58 8.89 10.87 3.86
CA VAL A 58 7.84 10.09 3.19
C VAL A 58 7.47 8.93 4.10
N LEU A 59 6.17 8.76 4.34
CA LEU A 59 5.65 7.66 5.15
C LEU A 59 5.61 6.38 4.32
N GLU A 60 6.31 5.34 4.76
CA GLU A 60 6.18 3.99 4.21
C GLU A 60 4.89 3.37 4.79
N THR A 61 3.86 3.24 3.96
CA THR A 61 2.52 2.82 4.41
C THR A 61 2.26 1.33 4.27
N ALA A 62 3.10 0.62 3.53
CA ALA A 62 3.03 -0.82 3.35
C ALA A 62 4.39 -1.42 2.99
N LEU A 63 4.56 -2.71 3.30
CA LEU A 63 5.75 -3.47 2.89
C LEU A 63 5.62 -3.94 1.43
N PRO A 64 6.72 -3.98 0.65
CA PRO A 64 6.73 -4.44 -0.74
C PRO A 64 6.12 -5.83 -0.97
N VAL A 65 6.27 -6.75 -0.01
CA VAL A 65 5.72 -8.12 -0.07
C VAL A 65 4.20 -8.15 -0.27
N LYS A 66 3.48 -7.10 0.16
CA LYS A 66 2.03 -6.97 -0.06
C LYS A 66 1.66 -6.70 -1.52
N PHE A 67 2.62 -6.30 -2.36
CA PHE A 67 2.43 -5.84 -3.75
C PHE A 67 3.45 -6.44 -4.72
N ALA A 68 3.76 -7.74 -4.54
CA ALA A 68 4.80 -8.44 -5.28
C ALA A 68 4.71 -8.32 -6.82
N GLY A 69 3.50 -8.30 -7.38
CA GLY A 69 3.29 -8.14 -8.82
C GLY A 69 3.88 -6.83 -9.39
N THR A 70 3.69 -5.71 -8.69
CA THR A 70 4.24 -4.41 -9.11
C THR A 70 5.75 -4.37 -8.96
N ILE A 71 6.30 -5.03 -7.93
CA ILE A 71 7.75 -5.16 -7.75
C ILE A 71 8.38 -5.96 -8.90
N ARG A 72 7.74 -7.08 -9.29
CA ARG A 72 8.17 -7.89 -10.43
C ARG A 72 8.13 -7.10 -11.74
N GLU A 73 7.10 -6.29 -11.96
CA GLU A 73 6.99 -5.42 -13.12
C GLU A 73 8.07 -4.32 -13.14
N ALA A 74 8.41 -3.75 -11.98
CA ALA A 74 9.43 -2.71 -11.88
C ALA A 74 10.85 -3.27 -12.05
N LEU A 75 11.18 -4.37 -11.38
CA LEU A 75 12.55 -4.85 -11.18
C LEU A 75 12.85 -6.23 -11.77
N GLY A 76 11.85 -6.94 -12.30
CA GLY A 76 12.01 -8.31 -12.80
C GLY A 76 12.25 -9.36 -11.69
N ARG A 77 11.99 -9.02 -10.42
CA ARG A 77 12.21 -9.92 -9.27
C ARG A 77 11.08 -9.83 -8.25
N GLU A 78 10.98 -10.85 -7.40
CA GLU A 78 10.14 -10.81 -6.21
C GLU A 78 10.74 -9.90 -5.12
N PRO A 79 9.89 -9.27 -4.28
CA PRO A 79 10.33 -8.69 -3.03
C PRO A 79 10.77 -9.78 -2.05
N ASP A 80 11.67 -9.42 -1.13
CA ASP A 80 12.08 -10.34 -0.07
C ASP A 80 10.90 -10.63 0.87
N ARG A 81 10.72 -11.91 1.21
CA ARG A 81 9.66 -12.37 2.11
C ARG A 81 10.21 -12.49 3.54
N PRO A 82 9.59 -11.82 4.52
CA PRO A 82 9.88 -12.10 5.92
C PRO A 82 9.54 -13.56 6.28
N GLN A 83 10.46 -14.27 6.94
CA GLN A 83 10.32 -15.70 7.28
C GLN A 83 8.99 -16.06 7.96
N ARG A 84 8.44 -15.16 8.80
CA ARG A 84 7.15 -15.36 9.48
C ARG A 84 5.95 -15.50 8.52
N PHE A 85 6.13 -15.17 7.25
CA PHE A 85 5.10 -15.28 6.21
C PHE A 85 5.34 -16.46 5.27
N ASP A 86 6.34 -17.31 5.52
CA ASP A 86 6.56 -18.50 4.70
C ASP A 86 5.37 -19.46 4.85
N GLY A 87 4.81 -19.89 3.71
CA GLY A 87 3.67 -20.80 3.66
C GLY A 87 2.33 -20.23 4.15
N ILE A 88 2.22 -18.92 4.43
CA ILE A 88 0.94 -18.34 4.91
C ILE A 88 -0.19 -18.52 3.89
N GLU A 89 0.12 -18.51 2.60
CA GLU A 89 -0.84 -18.75 1.52
C GLU A 89 -1.31 -20.21 1.42
N ASP A 90 -0.52 -21.16 1.94
CA ASP A 90 -0.80 -22.60 1.92
C ASP A 90 -1.69 -23.04 3.09
N LEU A 91 -1.88 -22.18 4.09
CA LEU A 91 -2.74 -22.47 5.24
C LEU A 91 -4.23 -22.54 4.84
N PRO A 92 -5.03 -23.42 5.47
CA PRO A 92 -6.47 -23.47 5.26
C PRO A 92 -7.12 -22.11 5.53
N LYS A 93 -7.89 -21.61 4.55
CA LYS A 93 -8.64 -20.35 4.68
C LYS A 93 -10.03 -20.67 5.21
N ARG A 94 -10.41 -20.03 6.33
CA ARG A 94 -11.76 -20.11 6.88
C ARG A 94 -12.54 -18.86 6.50
N PHE A 95 -13.51 -18.99 5.59
CA PHE A 95 -14.39 -17.91 5.16
C PHE A 95 -15.73 -18.48 4.67
N GLU A 96 -16.77 -17.64 4.66
CA GLU A 96 -18.06 -17.93 4.07
C GLU A 96 -18.30 -16.98 2.90
N VAL A 97 -18.84 -17.49 1.79
CA VAL A 97 -19.18 -16.67 0.62
C VAL A 97 -20.63 -16.21 0.74
N LEU A 98 -20.83 -14.90 0.79
CA LEU A 98 -22.15 -14.29 0.86
C LEU A 98 -22.47 -13.50 -0.41
N PRO A 99 -23.73 -13.47 -0.87
CA PRO A 99 -24.15 -12.55 -1.91
C PRO A 99 -23.98 -11.09 -1.46
N ALA A 100 -23.81 -10.18 -2.42
CA ALA A 100 -23.68 -8.74 -2.18
C ALA A 100 -25.03 -8.10 -1.80
N ASP A 101 -25.62 -8.58 -0.70
CA ASP A 101 -26.90 -8.15 -0.15
C ASP A 101 -26.76 -7.82 1.35
N ALA A 102 -27.12 -6.60 1.71
CA ALA A 102 -26.98 -6.11 3.08
C ALA A 102 -27.83 -6.91 4.08
N LYS A 103 -29.00 -7.42 3.68
CA LYS A 103 -29.85 -8.19 4.58
C LYS A 103 -29.20 -9.54 4.91
N THR A 104 -28.64 -10.21 3.90
CA THR A 104 -27.93 -11.48 4.06
C THR A 104 -26.72 -11.34 4.99
N VAL A 105 -25.91 -10.29 4.82
CA VAL A 105 -24.77 -10.01 5.71
C VAL A 105 -25.23 -9.77 7.16
N LYS A 106 -26.31 -8.99 7.38
CA LYS A 106 -26.85 -8.76 8.72
C LYS A 106 -27.34 -10.04 9.39
N SER A 107 -28.08 -10.88 8.67
CA SER A 107 -28.56 -12.16 9.19
C SER A 107 -27.41 -13.11 9.55
N TYR A 108 -26.37 -13.16 8.71
CA TYR A 108 -25.17 -13.96 8.98
C TYR A 108 -24.46 -13.50 10.26
N ILE A 109 -24.23 -12.19 10.43
CA ILE A 109 -23.63 -11.62 11.64
C ILE A 109 -24.50 -11.92 12.87
N ALA A 110 -25.82 -11.72 12.79
CA ALA A 110 -26.73 -11.99 13.89
C ALA A 110 -26.68 -13.47 14.32
N GLY A 111 -26.64 -14.40 13.35
CA GLY A 111 -26.50 -15.83 13.62
C GLY A 111 -25.21 -16.20 14.35
N LEU A 112 -24.07 -15.59 13.97
CA LEU A 112 -22.79 -15.81 14.64
C LEU A 112 -22.78 -15.32 16.09
N VAL A 113 -23.37 -14.15 16.35
CA VAL A 113 -23.43 -13.59 17.70
C VAL A 113 -24.37 -14.37 18.60
N GLN A 114 -25.51 -14.84 18.07
CA GLN A 114 -26.50 -15.61 18.83
C GLN A 114 -26.07 -17.07 19.08
N GLY A 115 -25.30 -17.65 18.16
CA GLY A 115 -24.78 -19.03 18.28
C GLY A 115 -23.53 -19.17 19.17
N GLY A 116 -22.96 -18.08 19.68
CA GLY A 116 -21.81 -18.09 20.61
C GLY A 116 -22.19 -18.12 22.09
N ALA A 117 -23.50 -18.17 22.42
CA ALA A 117 -24.03 -18.16 23.79
C ALA A 117 -24.35 -19.56 24.35
N SER A 118 -23.80 -20.62 23.75
CA SER A 118 -23.93 -22.01 24.21
C SER A 118 -22.57 -22.60 24.56
#